data_AF-A0A165GI80-F1
#
_entry.id   AF-A0A165GI80-F1
#
_cell.length_a   1.000
_cell.length_b   1.000
_cell.length_c   1.000
_cell.angle_alpha   90.00
_cell.angle_beta   90.00
_cell.angle_gamma   90.00
#
_symmetry.space_group_name_H-M   'P 1'
#
loop_
_entity.id
_entity.type
_entity.pdbx_description
1 polymer ?
#
loop_
_entity_poly.entity_id
_entity_poly.type
_entity_poly.pdbx_seq_one_letter_code
_entity_poly.pdbx_strand_id
1 'polypeptide(L)'
;MKDIEFWRVSLNDWVYEVNGTIRRSSNGFELRTESETVKAFLRRCMENEEVINNPIVNVGQSFHFYAGDFQVINMDGERIILSKLNK
;
A
#
# COMPACT_ATOMS: atom_id res chain seq x y z
N MET A 1 11.66 12.32 5.59
CA MET A 1 10.28 12.19 5.08
C MET A 1 9.36 11.96 6.26
N LYS A 2 8.14 12.53 6.26
CA LYS A 2 7.18 12.42 7.37
C LYS A 2 6.16 11.32 7.07
N ASP A 3 5.80 10.57 8.09
CA ASP A 3 4.72 9.58 8.03
C ASP A 3 3.37 10.30 8.01
N ILE A 4 2.44 9.81 7.17
CA ILE A 4 1.13 10.41 6.96
C ILE A 4 0.07 9.38 7.39
N GLU A 5 -0.87 9.78 8.23
CA GLU A 5 -1.98 8.92 8.64
C GLU A 5 -2.98 8.72 7.49
N PHE A 6 -3.39 7.48 7.28
CA PHE A 6 -4.45 7.10 6.34
C PHE A 6 -5.57 6.33 7.05
N TRP A 7 -6.77 6.36 6.47
CA TRP A 7 -7.96 5.70 7.02
C TRP A 7 -8.65 4.76 6.01
N ARG A 8 -8.17 4.70 4.76
CA ARG A 8 -8.69 3.78 3.72
C ARG A 8 -7.68 3.53 2.61
N VAL A 9 -7.64 2.30 2.12
CA VAL A 9 -6.83 1.90 0.95
C VAL A 9 -7.71 1.29 -0.16
N SER A 10 -7.25 1.45 -1.40
CA SER A 10 -7.75 0.78 -2.60
C SER A 10 -6.57 0.12 -3.30
N LEU A 11 -6.61 -1.20 -3.46
CA LEU A 11 -5.56 -2.03 -4.04
C LEU A 11 -6.20 -2.91 -5.10
N ASN A 12 -5.98 -2.64 -6.40
CA ASN A 12 -6.81 -3.20 -7.48
C ASN A 12 -8.30 -2.91 -7.22
N ASP A 13 -9.17 -3.91 -7.41
CA ASP A 13 -10.60 -3.84 -7.14
C ASP A 13 -10.95 -3.95 -5.65
N TRP A 14 -9.96 -4.14 -4.78
CA TRP A 14 -10.17 -4.31 -3.34
C TRP A 14 -10.09 -2.99 -2.60
N VAL A 15 -11.12 -2.67 -1.83
CA VAL A 15 -11.24 -1.42 -1.06
C VAL A 15 -11.49 -1.76 0.40
N TYR A 16 -10.78 -1.09 1.32
CA TYR A 16 -10.92 -1.37 2.74
C TYR A 16 -10.67 -0.13 3.61
N GLU A 17 -11.52 0.06 4.61
CA GLU A 17 -11.36 1.09 5.65
C GLU A 17 -10.41 0.56 6.73
N VAL A 18 -9.34 1.30 6.97
CA VAL A 18 -8.24 0.86 7.83
C VAL A 18 -7.39 2.05 8.25
N ASN A 19 -7.02 2.09 9.52
CA ASN A 19 -6.06 3.06 10.01
C ASN A 19 -4.63 2.57 9.84
N GLY A 20 -3.75 3.49 9.47
CA GLY A 20 -2.33 3.21 9.36
C GLY A 20 -1.53 4.45 9.02
N THR A 21 -0.23 4.26 8.78
CA THR A 21 0.65 5.32 8.28
C THR A 21 1.26 4.93 6.95
N ILE A 22 1.41 5.91 6.08
CA ILE A 22 2.08 5.77 4.79
C ILE A 22 3.29 6.68 4.72
N ARG A 23 4.37 6.15 4.14
CA ARG A 23 5.55 6.91 3.75
C ARG A 23 5.80 6.73 2.27
N ARG A 24 5.83 7.83 1.52
CA ARG A 24 6.04 7.83 0.06
C ARG A 24 7.50 8.05 -0.32
N SER A 25 7.91 7.51 -1.45
CA SER A 25 9.18 7.77 -2.15
C SER A 25 8.94 7.95 -3.65
N SER A 26 9.97 8.28 -4.43
CA SER A 26 9.85 8.35 -5.90
C SER A 26 9.54 7.01 -6.56
N ASN A 27 9.94 5.90 -5.92
CA ASN A 27 9.92 4.57 -6.52
C ASN A 27 8.91 3.63 -5.84
N GLY A 28 8.06 4.14 -4.95
CA GLY A 28 7.24 3.27 -4.11
C GLY A 28 6.69 3.95 -2.86
N PHE A 29 6.04 3.17 -2.02
CA PHE A 29 5.57 3.60 -0.71
C PHE A 29 5.61 2.46 0.31
N GLU A 30 5.74 2.84 1.58
CA GLU A 30 5.70 1.96 2.74
C GLU A 30 4.36 2.17 3.46
N LEU A 31 3.64 1.08 3.73
CA LEU A 31 2.44 1.05 4.55
C LEU A 31 2.76 0.44 5.91
N ARG A 32 2.19 1.01 6.98
CA ARG A 32 2.17 0.41 8.31
C ARG A 32 0.74 0.40 8.81
N THR A 33 0.25 -0.76 9.22
CA THR A 33 -1.11 -0.91 9.76
C THR A 33 -1.17 -2.16 10.64
N GLU A 34 -2.05 -2.15 11.64
CA GLU A 34 -2.38 -3.31 12.45
C GLU A 34 -3.46 -4.19 11.80
N SER A 35 -4.03 -3.78 10.66
CA SER A 35 -5.08 -4.55 9.99
C SER A 35 -4.53 -5.86 9.40
N GLU A 36 -4.89 -6.96 10.04
CA GLU A 36 -4.57 -8.31 9.54
C GLU A 36 -5.21 -8.59 8.18
N THR A 37 -6.33 -7.95 7.85
CA THR A 37 -6.97 -8.09 6.52
C THR A 37 -6.12 -7.48 5.41
N VAL A 38 -5.60 -6.25 5.61
CA VAL A 38 -4.70 -5.61 4.64
C VAL A 38 -3.40 -6.39 4.54
N LYS A 39 -2.84 -6.85 5.68
CA LYS A 39 -1.64 -7.68 5.71
C LYS A 39 -1.84 -8.99 4.95
N ALA A 40 -2.95 -9.70 5.16
CA ALA A 40 -3.25 -10.95 4.46
C ALA A 40 -3.39 -10.74 2.96
N PHE A 41 -4.05 -9.66 2.52
CA PHE A 41 -4.17 -9.32 1.11
C PHE A 41 -2.79 -9.08 0.48
N LEU A 42 -1.97 -8.22 1.08
CA LEU A 42 -0.65 -7.86 0.55
C LEU A 42 0.33 -9.04 0.61
N ARG A 43 0.23 -9.90 1.63
CA ARG A 43 1.00 -11.14 1.72
C ARG A 43 0.66 -12.08 0.57
N ARG A 44 -0.63 -12.31 0.30
CA ARG A 44 -1.08 -13.10 -0.86
C ARG A 44 -0.51 -12.53 -2.17
N CYS A 45 -0.58 -11.21 -2.35
CA CYS A 45 -0.02 -10.58 -3.55
C CYS A 45 1.50 -10.80 -3.66
N MET A 46 2.23 -10.76 -2.54
CA MET A 46 3.66 -11.05 -2.51
C MET A 46 3.96 -12.52 -2.86
N GLU A 47 3.25 -13.47 -2.25
CA GLU A 47 3.43 -14.92 -2.44
C GLU A 47 3.10 -15.37 -3.86
N ASN A 48 2.13 -14.74 -4.51
CA ASN A 48 1.67 -15.05 -5.85
C ASN A 48 2.28 -14.17 -6.95
N GLU A 49 3.20 -13.26 -6.61
CA GLU A 49 3.78 -12.27 -7.53
C GLU A 49 2.70 -11.40 -8.24
N GLU A 50 1.61 -11.10 -7.55
CA GLU A 50 0.51 -10.30 -8.10
C GLU A 50 0.87 -8.81 -8.16
N VAL A 51 0.46 -8.18 -9.26
CA VAL A 51 0.62 -6.74 -9.48
C VAL A 51 -0.57 -5.97 -8.89
N ILE A 52 -0.26 -4.88 -8.20
CA ILE A 52 -1.22 -3.90 -7.68
C ILE A 52 -1.24 -2.69 -8.60
N ASN A 53 -2.33 -2.50 -9.32
CA ASN A 53 -2.52 -1.45 -10.30
C ASN A 53 -3.11 -0.21 -9.63
N ASN A 54 -2.48 0.94 -9.86
CA ASN A 54 -2.97 2.27 -9.49
C ASN A 54 -3.52 2.40 -8.05
N PRO A 55 -2.75 2.02 -7.00
CA PRO A 55 -3.28 2.04 -5.65
C PRO A 55 -3.63 3.45 -5.18
N ILE A 56 -4.65 3.53 -4.32
CA ILE A 56 -5.16 4.79 -3.74
C ILE A 56 -5.16 4.70 -2.23
N VAL A 57 -4.65 5.73 -1.56
CA VAL A 57 -4.60 5.82 -0.10
C VAL A 57 -5.24 7.12 0.36
N ASN A 58 -6.27 7.06 1.19
CA ASN A 58 -7.00 8.23 1.67
C ASN A 58 -6.37 8.73 2.97
N VAL A 59 -5.89 9.98 2.96
CA VAL A 59 -5.22 10.64 4.09
C VAL A 59 -5.95 11.91 4.48
N GLY A 60 -6.36 12.04 5.75
CA GLY A 60 -7.19 13.17 6.18
C GLY A 60 -8.40 13.38 5.26
N GLN A 61 -8.53 14.57 4.66
CA GLN A 61 -9.58 14.91 3.68
C GLN A 61 -9.14 14.75 2.21
N SER A 62 -7.96 14.21 1.94
CA SER A 62 -7.38 14.06 0.60
C SER A 62 -7.16 12.59 0.24
N PHE A 63 -6.91 12.31 -1.04
CA PHE A 63 -6.45 11.02 -1.51
C PHE A 63 -5.08 11.15 -2.18
N HIS A 64 -4.22 10.16 -1.93
CA HIS A 64 -2.99 9.95 -2.66
C HIS A 64 -3.20 8.85 -3.67
N PHE A 65 -3.14 9.22 -4.95
CA PHE A 65 -3.17 8.31 -6.08
C PHE A 65 -1.74 7.98 -6.53
N TYR A 66 -1.43 6.70 -6.69
CA TYR A 66 -0.13 6.23 -7.13
C TYR A 66 -0.25 5.62 -8.52
N ALA A 67 0.10 6.39 -9.55
CA ALA A 67 0.01 5.94 -10.94
C ALA A 67 1.01 4.82 -11.26
N GLY A 68 0.52 3.77 -11.92
CA GLY A 68 1.31 2.66 -12.43
C GLY A 68 1.11 1.35 -11.67
N ASP A 69 1.98 0.41 -11.97
CA ASP A 69 1.95 -0.95 -11.46
C ASP A 69 2.91 -1.06 -10.27
N PHE A 70 2.50 -1.75 -9.21
CA PHE A 70 3.29 -1.94 -8.01
C PHE A 70 3.37 -3.42 -7.64
N GLN A 71 4.47 -3.80 -7.02
CA GLN A 71 4.63 -5.12 -6.41
C GLN A 71 5.01 -4.96 -4.93
N VAL A 72 4.61 -5.91 -4.11
CA VAL A 72 5.07 -5.99 -2.72
C VAL A 72 6.46 -6.60 -2.72
N ILE A 73 7.48 -5.83 -2.31
CA ILE A 73 8.88 -6.29 -2.33
C ILE A 73 9.40 -6.73 -0.96
N ASN A 74 8.72 -6.31 0.11
CA ASN A 74 9.05 -6.70 1.47
C ASN A 74 7.82 -6.55 2.35
N MET A 75 7.66 -7.48 3.28
CA MET A 75 6.63 -7.43 4.31
C MET A 75 7.20 -8.07 5.58
N ASP A 76 7.29 -7.28 6.64
CA ASP A 76 7.59 -7.77 7.98
C ASP A 76 6.40 -7.51 8.91
N GLY A 77 6.57 -7.79 10.22
CA GLY A 77 5.49 -7.65 11.19
C GLY A 77 4.93 -6.24 11.33
N GLU A 78 5.68 -5.21 10.92
CA GLU A 78 5.35 -3.80 11.16
C GLU A 78 5.16 -2.99 9.87
N ARG A 79 5.88 -3.32 8.79
CA ARG A 79 5.88 -2.55 7.54
C ARG A 79 5.69 -3.43 6.31
N ILE A 80 4.98 -2.88 5.32
CA ILE A 80 4.84 -3.42 3.97
C ILE A 80 5.41 -2.42 2.97
N ILE A 81 6.28 -2.87 2.07
CA ILE A 81 6.94 -2.01 1.07
C ILE A 81 6.42 -2.37 -0.31
N LEU A 82 5.81 -1.39 -0.98
CA LEU A 82 5.35 -1.47 -2.36
C LEU A 82 6.32 -0.71 -3.26
N SER A 83 6.89 -1.39 -4.24
CA SER A 83 7.78 -0.79 -5.25
C SER A 83 7.02 -0.61 -6.55
N LYS A 84 7.19 0.55 -7.18
CA LYS A 84 6.71 0.82 -8.52
C LYS A 84 7.50 -0.01 -9.52
N LEU A 85 6.79 -0.61 -10.46
CA LEU A 85 7.36 -1.28 -11.63
C LEU A 85 7.60 -0.22 -12.72
N ASN A 86 8.85 -0.13 -13.15
CA ASN A 86 9.22 0.67 -14.33
C ASN A 86 9.11 -0.25 -15.54
N LYS A 87 7.93 -0.29 -16.15
CA LYS A 87 7.73 -0.91 -17.47
C LYS A 87 8.05 0.10 -18.57
#